data_AF-A0A3D2AY11-F1
#
_entry.id   AF-A0A3D2AY11-F1
#
_cell.length_a   1.000
_cell.length_b   1.000
_cell.length_c   1.000
_cell.angle_alpha   90.00
_cell.angle_beta   90.00
_cell.angle_gamma   90.00
#
_symmetry.space_group_name_H-M   'P 1'
#
loop_
_entity.id
_entity.type
_entity.pdbx_description
1 polymer ?
#
loop_
_entity_poly.entity_id
_entity_poly.type
_entity_poly.pdbx_seq_one_letter_code
_entity_poly.pdbx_strand_id
1 'polypeptide(L)'
;PRLSLCHKYLARAYVNLGLTDKAEHHLSLSDYGSGIETPLMRELHELSVDPIVNGGKPEGALDLMQIKCTRCHTSTRIEVTHQDRYWWAQTVRRMQREAGWAWLTDEQASSIVAYLADREASPVSP
;
A
#
# COMPACT_ATOMS: atom_id res chain seq x y z
N PRO A 1 2.64 -3.45 13.45
CA PRO A 1 1.26 -3.68 12.95
C PRO A 1 0.24 -3.04 13.90
N ARG A 2 -0.23 -1.82 13.61
CA ARG A 2 -1.35 -1.22 14.34
C ARG A 2 -2.64 -1.62 13.63
N LEU A 3 -3.29 -2.60 14.22
CA LEU A 3 -4.68 -3.00 13.98
C LEU A 3 -5.57 -1.76 13.74
N SER A 4 -6.37 -1.74 12.67
CA SER A 4 -7.42 -0.73 12.49
C SER A 4 -8.31 -0.73 13.73
N LEU A 5 -8.43 0.43 14.39
CA LEU A 5 -9.22 0.56 15.61
C LEU A 5 -10.70 0.19 15.37
N CYS A 6 -11.18 0.38 14.13
CA CYS A 6 -12.52 0.01 13.68
C CYS A 6 -12.76 -1.51 13.73
N HIS A 7 -11.86 -2.30 13.12
CA HIS A 7 -11.94 -3.77 13.16
C HIS A 7 -11.95 -4.35 14.57
N LYS A 8 -11.18 -3.75 15.49
CA LYS A 8 -11.21 -4.19 16.90
C LYS A 8 -12.56 -3.96 17.55
N TYR A 9 -13.14 -2.78 17.34
CA TYR A 9 -14.44 -2.46 17.92
C TYR A 9 -15.55 -3.29 17.29
N LEU A 10 -15.52 -3.52 15.97
CA LEU A 10 -16.45 -4.41 15.27
C LEU A 10 -16.33 -5.86 15.74
N ALA A 11 -15.11 -6.41 15.80
CA ALA A 11 -14.89 -7.75 16.33
C ALA A 11 -15.42 -7.88 17.76
N ARG A 12 -15.18 -6.88 18.62
CA ARG A 12 -15.69 -6.88 20.00
C ARG A 12 -17.22 -6.80 20.06
N ALA A 13 -17.84 -5.98 19.21
CA ALA A 13 -19.30 -5.88 19.11
C ALA A 13 -19.93 -7.21 18.66
N TYR A 14 -19.33 -7.89 17.68
CA TYR A 14 -19.81 -9.20 17.21
C TYR A 14 -19.68 -10.29 18.27
N VAL A 15 -18.60 -10.30 19.05
CA VAL A 15 -18.47 -11.18 20.23
C VAL A 15 -19.63 -10.93 21.20
N ASN A 16 -19.93 -9.67 21.51
CA ASN A 16 -21.03 -9.32 22.42
C ASN A 16 -22.42 -9.74 21.90
N LEU A 17 -22.58 -9.84 20.59
CA LEU A 17 -23.81 -10.29 19.92
C LEU A 17 -23.86 -11.80 19.68
N GLY A 18 -22.83 -12.56 20.08
CA GLY A 18 -22.75 -14.01 19.83
C GLY A 18 -22.47 -14.39 18.37
N LEU A 19 -21.99 -13.44 17.55
CA LEU A 19 -21.69 -13.61 16.13
C LEU A 19 -20.20 -13.91 15.92
N THR A 20 -19.75 -15.09 16.38
CA THR A 20 -18.33 -15.46 16.44
C THR A 20 -17.63 -15.48 15.09
N ASP A 21 -18.26 -16.00 14.04
CA ASP A 21 -17.66 -16.07 12.69
C ASP A 21 -17.34 -14.68 12.13
N LYS A 22 -18.20 -13.69 12.43
CA LYS A 22 -17.98 -12.30 12.05
C LYS A 22 -16.85 -11.67 12.87
N ALA A 23 -16.75 -12.00 14.16
CA ALA A 23 -15.65 -11.55 14.99
C ALA A 23 -14.31 -12.09 14.49
N GLU A 24 -14.21 -13.37 14.15
CA GLU A 24 -13.01 -14.00 13.61
C GLU A 24 -12.61 -13.38 12.27
N HIS A 25 -13.57 -13.11 11.39
CA HIS A 25 -13.33 -12.39 10.14
C HIS A 25 -12.66 -11.03 10.40
N HIS A 26 -13.22 -10.17 11.27
CA HIS A 26 -12.64 -8.87 11.57
C HIS A 26 -11.30 -8.94 12.32
N LEU A 27 -11.07 -9.99 13.12
CA LEU A 27 -9.76 -10.27 13.72
C LEU A 27 -8.74 -10.70 12.65
N SER A 28 -9.14 -11.47 11.64
CA SER A 28 -8.24 -11.87 10.54
C SER A 28 -7.85 -10.70 9.64
N LEU A 29 -8.73 -9.70 9.50
CA LEU A 29 -8.46 -8.48 8.73
C LEU A 29 -7.62 -7.45 9.49
N SER A 30 -7.27 -7.74 10.74
CA SER A 30 -6.68 -6.76 11.64
C SER A 30 -5.15 -6.57 11.43
N ASP A 31 -4.47 -7.50 10.75
CA ASP A 31 -3.02 -7.43 10.52
C ASP A 31 -2.60 -6.46 9.39
N TYR A 32 -3.54 -6.01 8.59
CA TYR A 32 -3.35 -4.94 7.64
C TYR A 32 -4.27 -3.79 8.02
N GLY A 33 -3.82 -2.54 7.87
CA GLY A 33 -4.74 -1.42 7.83
C GLY A 33 -5.74 -1.69 6.72
N SER A 34 -6.92 -2.18 7.08
CA SER A 34 -7.99 -2.54 6.18
C SER A 34 -8.53 -1.27 5.55
N GLY A 35 -7.89 -0.86 4.46
CA GLY A 35 -8.36 0.22 3.61
C GLY A 35 -9.69 -0.06 2.92
N ILE A 36 -10.49 -1.03 3.38
CA ILE A 36 -11.74 -1.47 2.76
C ILE A 36 -12.75 -1.91 3.83
N GLU A 37 -13.19 -1.03 4.71
CA GLU A 37 -14.26 -1.36 5.69
C GLU A 37 -15.61 -0.70 5.42
N THR A 38 -15.74 0.16 4.41
CA THR A 38 -17.03 0.55 3.84
C THR A 38 -16.87 0.79 2.33
N PRO A 39 -17.95 0.76 1.53
CA PRO A 39 -17.90 1.21 0.14
C PRO A 39 -17.23 2.58 -0.02
N LEU A 40 -17.52 3.51 0.90
CA LEU A 40 -16.87 4.83 0.95
C LEU A 40 -15.36 4.73 1.17
N MET A 41 -14.88 3.92 2.12
CA MET A 41 -13.43 3.78 2.37
C MET A 41 -12.71 3.16 1.19
N ARG A 42 -13.36 2.22 0.48
CA ARG A 42 -12.84 1.69 -0.78
C ARG A 42 -12.73 2.79 -1.83
N GLU A 43 -13.80 3.53 -2.07
CA GLU A 43 -13.79 4.62 -3.05
C GLU A 43 -12.74 5.68 -2.72
N LEU A 44 -12.65 6.10 -1.46
CA LEU A 44 -11.61 7.03 -1.02
C LEU A 44 -10.21 6.45 -1.19
N HIS A 45 -10.02 5.15 -0.97
CA HIS A 45 -8.76 4.48 -1.23
C HIS A 45 -8.43 4.49 -2.73
N GLU A 46 -9.36 4.08 -3.60
CA GLU A 46 -9.17 4.11 -5.05
C GLU A 46 -8.84 5.52 -5.54
N LEU A 47 -9.63 6.52 -5.12
CA LEU A 47 -9.39 7.93 -5.45
C LEU A 47 -8.02 8.41 -4.95
N SER A 48 -7.58 7.92 -3.79
CA SER A 48 -6.23 8.21 -3.31
C SER A 48 -5.16 7.50 -4.13
N VAL A 49 -5.40 6.31 -4.67
CA VAL A 49 -4.38 5.54 -5.38
C VAL A 49 -4.28 5.96 -6.86
N ASP A 50 -5.37 6.45 -7.45
CA ASP A 50 -5.49 6.80 -8.86
C ASP A 50 -4.37 7.72 -9.39
N PRO A 51 -3.97 8.82 -8.72
CA PRO A 51 -2.88 9.67 -9.21
C PRO A 51 -1.52 8.96 -9.26
N ILE A 52 -1.31 7.98 -8.37
CA ILE A 52 -0.07 7.19 -8.32
C ILE A 52 -0.09 6.13 -9.42
N VAL A 53 -1.25 5.50 -9.67
CA VAL A 53 -1.41 4.49 -10.72
C VAL A 53 -1.24 5.13 -12.09
N ASN A 54 -1.87 6.27 -12.36
CA ASN A 54 -1.94 6.82 -13.73
C ASN A 54 -0.83 7.83 -14.05
N GLY A 55 0.03 8.17 -13.09
CA GLY A 55 1.04 9.23 -13.23
C GLY A 55 2.49 8.75 -13.36
N GLY A 56 3.39 9.73 -13.25
CA GLY A 56 4.83 9.51 -13.09
C GLY A 56 5.60 9.23 -14.38
N LYS A 57 6.90 9.49 -14.33
CA LYS A 57 7.87 9.05 -15.34
C LYS A 57 8.97 8.26 -14.64
N PRO A 58 9.48 7.16 -15.22
CA PRO A 58 10.50 6.34 -14.57
C PRO A 58 11.89 7.01 -14.53
N GLU A 59 12.07 8.15 -15.19
CA GLU A 59 13.34 8.89 -15.24
C GLU A 59 13.81 9.29 -13.83
N GLY A 60 15.01 8.84 -13.44
CA GLY A 60 15.58 9.10 -12.11
C GLY A 60 14.83 8.42 -10.94
N ALA A 61 13.81 7.60 -11.22
CA ALA A 61 12.97 7.01 -10.18
C ALA A 61 13.69 5.94 -9.36
N LEU A 62 14.71 5.27 -9.92
CA LEU A 62 15.56 4.34 -9.16
C LEU A 62 16.28 5.05 -8.00
N ASP A 63 16.98 6.15 -8.26
CA ASP A 63 17.69 6.91 -7.23
C ASP A 63 16.71 7.49 -6.21
N LEU A 64 15.58 8.01 -6.70
CA LEU A 64 14.50 8.50 -5.85
C LEU A 64 13.96 7.40 -4.92
N MET A 65 13.71 6.20 -5.45
CA MET A 65 13.28 5.04 -4.67
C MET A 65 14.33 4.66 -3.62
N GLN A 66 15.61 4.60 -3.99
CA GLN A 66 16.68 4.29 -3.04
C GLN A 66 16.71 5.29 -1.89
N ILE A 67 16.61 6.60 -2.16
CA ILE A 67 16.61 7.64 -1.12
C ILE A 67 15.34 7.58 -0.27
N LYS A 68 14.16 7.46 -0.89
CA LYS A 68 12.88 7.60 -0.19
C LYS A 68 12.44 6.34 0.53
N CYS A 69 12.64 5.18 -0.09
CA CYS A 69 12.09 3.90 0.37
C CYS A 69 13.04 3.13 1.30
N THR A 70 14.34 3.45 1.31
CA THR A 70 15.30 2.77 2.21
C THR A 70 15.51 3.47 3.57
N ARG A 71 14.88 4.63 3.78
CA ARG A 71 14.97 5.37 5.06
C ARG A 71 14.50 4.53 6.25
N CYS A 72 13.46 3.72 6.07
CA CYS A 72 12.79 3.01 7.17
C CYS A 72 13.17 1.52 7.25
N HIS A 73 13.62 0.91 6.15
CA HIS A 73 14.00 -0.50 6.06
C HIS A 73 14.83 -0.73 4.80
N THR A 74 15.52 -1.87 4.68
CA THR A 74 16.35 -2.19 3.50
C THR A 74 15.52 -2.36 2.23
N SER A 75 16.18 -2.24 1.07
CA SER A 75 15.59 -2.43 -0.28
C SER A 75 15.27 -3.89 -0.61
N THR A 76 15.74 -4.86 0.18
CA THR A 76 15.61 -6.29 -0.11
C THR A 76 14.20 -6.70 -0.48
N ARG A 77 13.18 -6.23 0.26
CA ARG A 77 11.77 -6.54 -0.04
C ARG A 77 11.31 -5.96 -1.38
N ILE A 78 11.85 -4.83 -1.79
CA ILE A 78 11.54 -4.19 -3.06
C ILE A 78 12.22 -4.97 -4.20
N GLU A 79 13.45 -5.43 -4.00
CA GLU A 79 14.23 -6.16 -5.01
C GLU A 79 13.65 -7.54 -5.31
N VAL A 80 13.15 -8.26 -4.32
CA VAL A 80 12.62 -9.64 -4.48
C VAL A 80 11.13 -9.72 -4.79
N THR A 81 10.41 -8.59 -4.77
CA THR A 81 8.98 -8.57 -5.03
C THR A 81 8.73 -8.28 -6.51
N HIS A 82 7.96 -9.13 -7.17
CA HIS A 82 7.54 -8.98 -8.56
C HIS A 82 6.02 -8.90 -8.59
N GLN A 83 5.47 -7.72 -8.85
CA GLN A 83 4.03 -7.42 -8.76
C GLN A 83 3.63 -6.36 -9.80
N ASP A 84 2.34 -6.30 -10.10
CA ASP A 84 1.83 -5.32 -11.06
C ASP A 84 1.84 -3.88 -10.52
N ARG A 85 1.58 -2.94 -11.44
CA ARG A 85 1.56 -1.51 -11.17
C ARG A 85 0.57 -1.10 -10.08
N TYR A 86 -0.62 -1.71 -10.07
CA TYR A 86 -1.66 -1.36 -9.12
C TYR A 86 -1.29 -1.81 -7.71
N TRP A 87 -0.75 -3.03 -7.58
CA TRP A 87 -0.21 -3.53 -6.33
C TRP A 87 0.92 -2.65 -5.79
N TRP A 88 1.84 -2.22 -6.67
CA TRP A 88 2.89 -1.27 -6.30
C TRP A 88 2.33 0.06 -5.84
N ALA A 89 1.30 0.60 -6.51
CA ALA A 89 0.66 1.84 -6.13
C ALA A 89 0.04 1.77 -4.73
N GLN A 90 -0.67 0.68 -4.41
CA GLN A 90 -1.21 0.44 -3.06
C GLN A 90 -0.10 0.34 -2.02
N THR A 91 0.97 -0.38 -2.34
CA THR A 91 2.13 -0.53 -1.45
C THR A 91 2.83 0.80 -1.19
N VAL A 92 3.12 1.58 -2.23
CA VAL A 92 3.78 2.88 -2.12
C VAL A 92 2.88 3.89 -1.41
N ARG A 93 1.58 3.95 -1.70
CA ARG A 93 0.61 4.80 -0.98
C ARG A 93 0.58 4.49 0.51
N ARG A 94 0.65 3.21 0.87
CA ARG A 94 0.78 2.80 2.28
C ARG A 94 2.10 3.29 2.89
N MET A 95 3.23 3.09 2.23
CA MET A 95 4.54 3.55 2.74
C MET A 95 4.60 5.08 2.87
N GLN A 96 4.03 5.79 1.91
CA GLN A 96 3.89 7.24 1.92
C GLN A 96 3.12 7.73 3.15
N ARG A 97 2.01 7.07 3.50
CA ARG A 97 1.27 7.38 4.74
C ARG A 97 2.12 7.19 5.98
N GLU A 98 2.85 6.09 6.08
CA GLU A 98 3.70 5.80 7.25
C GLU A 98 4.91 6.75 7.32
N ALA A 99 5.46 7.18 6.18
CA ALA A 99 6.62 8.07 6.10
C ALA A 99 6.26 9.56 6.20
N GLY A 100 5.02 9.92 5.86
CA GLY A 100 4.48 11.28 5.76
C GLY A 100 4.47 11.82 4.32
N TRP A 101 3.38 12.48 3.92
CA TRP A 101 3.21 13.06 2.57
C TRP A 101 4.21 14.16 2.22
N ALA A 102 4.79 14.84 3.21
CA ALA A 102 5.89 15.79 2.99
C ALA A 102 7.21 15.08 2.63
N TRP A 103 7.39 13.82 3.06
CA TRP A 103 8.59 13.05 2.76
C TRP A 103 8.55 12.45 1.35
N LEU A 104 7.41 11.90 0.97
CA LEU A 104 7.18 11.29 -0.33
C LEU A 104 5.91 11.91 -0.92
N THR A 105 6.05 12.72 -1.97
CA THR A 105 4.90 13.36 -2.63
C THR A 105 4.21 12.38 -3.59
N ASP A 106 2.99 12.70 -4.02
CA ASP A 106 2.25 11.87 -4.99
C ASP A 106 2.97 11.76 -6.33
N GLU A 107 3.60 12.85 -6.79
CA GLU A 107 4.43 12.85 -7.99
C GLU A 107 5.62 11.90 -7.85
N GLN A 108 6.36 12.00 -6.74
CA GLN A 108 7.47 11.09 -6.45
C GLN A 108 7.01 9.64 -6.33
N ALA A 109 5.88 9.40 -5.66
CA ALA A 109 5.29 8.08 -5.52
C ALA A 109 4.92 7.48 -6.89
N SER A 110 4.29 8.27 -7.77
CA SER A 110 3.94 7.83 -9.12
C SER A 110 5.16 7.49 -9.98
N SER A 111 6.25 8.27 -9.91
CA SER A 111 7.50 7.96 -10.62
C SER A 111 8.15 6.68 -10.13
N ILE A 112 8.16 6.44 -8.80
CA ILE A 112 8.65 5.18 -8.22
C ILE A 112 7.80 4.00 -8.70
N VAL A 113 6.48 4.12 -8.69
CA VAL A 113 5.56 3.07 -9.15
C VAL A 113 5.72 2.78 -10.63
N ALA A 114 5.94 3.80 -11.47
CA ALA A 114 6.23 3.61 -12.88
C ALA A 114 7.49 2.76 -13.08
N TYR A 115 8.59 3.11 -12.39
CA TYR A 115 9.82 2.33 -12.45
C TYR A 115 9.65 0.88 -11.96
N LEU A 116 8.95 0.70 -10.84
CA LEU A 116 8.71 -0.63 -10.25
C LEU A 116 7.80 -1.51 -11.10
N ALA A 117 6.92 -0.94 -11.92
CA ALA A 117 6.10 -1.70 -12.86
C ALA A 117 6.85 -2.02 -14.16
N ASP A 118 7.62 -1.06 -14.69
CA ASP A 118 8.32 -1.19 -15.96
C ASP A 118 9.47 -2.20 -15.90
N ARG A 119 10.13 -2.31 -14.73
CA ARG A 119 11.15 -3.34 -14.51
C ARG A 119 10.59 -4.76 -14.58
N GLU A 120 9.30 -4.93 -14.31
CA GLU A 120 8.62 -6.23 -14.34
C GLU A 120 8.13 -6.56 -15.75
N ALA A 121 7.85 -5.54 -16.56
CA ALA A 121 7.46 -5.68 -17.96
C ALA A 121 8.67 -5.92 -18.90
N SER A 122 9.89 -5.64 -18.43
CA SER A 122 11.11 -5.85 -19.21
C SER A 122 11.55 -7.32 -19.13
N PRO A 123 11.66 -8.04 -20.27
CA PRO A 123 12.13 -9.41 -20.24
C PRO A 123 13.57 -9.46 -19.71
N VAL A 124 13.81 -10.28 -18.69
CA VAL A 124 15.15 -10.63 -18.22
C VAL A 124 15.94 -11.12 -19.43
N SER A 125 16.91 -10.34 -19.90
CA SER A 125 17.92 -10.87 -20.80
C SER A 125 18.85 -11.78 -19.98
N PRO A 126 19.11 -13.00 -20.45
CA PRO A 126 19.87 -14.02 -19.70
C PRO A 126 21.32 -13.62 -19.43
#